data_AF-A0AAW5IMH0-F1
#
_entry.id   AF-A0AAW5IMH0-F1
#
_cell.length_a   1.000
_cell.length_b   1.000
_cell.length_c   1.000
_cell.angle_alpha   90.00
_cell.angle_beta   90.00
_cell.angle_gamma   90.00
#
_symmetry.space_group_name_H-M   'P 1'
#
loop_
_entity.id
_entity.type
_entity.pdbx_description
1 polymer ?
#
loop_
_entity_poly.entity_id
_entity_poly.type
_entity_poly.pdbx_seq_one_letter_code
_entity_poly.pdbx_strand_id
1 'polypeptide(L)'
;MEGYMNLDRGPFYNKGISPRQRRVFVLRWNPSISSFSLDDFEDEFAQLQGTKPFDTEHPLDWSVRNWKEVMHRDLFVMMMVGQKHNGIIWGGFFDGYPYQYEDENGNPLKSVFFKTDVMYMHRIDKTNILSAEKLTKAIPEVDWLHGHSGEILSVECAEKLGLFLVDELKNVDSSENIYFDSYNQKKYVLADILTFMCPELKKRLLSMRKIDNKRLRNVHNLMVKIEDEEYEKWTQIEDHLSLTKLNDILM
;
A
#
# COMPACT_ATOMS: atom_id res chain seq x y z
N MET A 1 -25.35 -8.89 8.70
CA MET A 1 -23.96 -8.72 9.14
C MET A 1 -23.91 -8.75 10.65
N GLU A 2 -23.13 -9.70 11.14
CA GLU A 2 -22.81 -9.97 12.55
C GLU A 2 -21.91 -8.86 13.12
N GLY A 3 -21.93 -8.71 14.45
CA GLY A 3 -21.20 -7.65 15.13
C GLY A 3 -19.69 -7.70 14.88
N TYR A 4 -19.02 -6.57 15.10
CA TYR A 4 -17.57 -6.51 15.13
C TYR A 4 -17.10 -5.93 16.46
N MET A 5 -15.99 -6.46 16.96
CA MET A 5 -15.38 -6.01 18.21
C MET A 5 -14.04 -5.33 17.92
N ASN A 6 -13.93 -4.05 18.29
CA ASN A 6 -12.64 -3.36 18.27
C ASN A 6 -11.72 -3.94 19.35
N LEU A 7 -10.49 -4.26 18.97
CA LEU A 7 -9.50 -4.79 19.90
C LEU A 7 -8.73 -3.64 20.57
N ASP A 8 -8.66 -3.69 21.90
CA ASP A 8 -7.93 -2.72 22.70
C ASP A 8 -6.42 -3.05 22.66
N ARG A 9 -5.61 -2.07 22.26
CA ARG A 9 -4.14 -2.07 22.03
C ARG A 9 -3.64 -2.56 20.65
N GLY A 10 -3.40 -1.58 19.78
CA GLY A 10 -2.13 -1.42 19.06
C GLY A 10 -1.49 -0.07 19.47
N PRO A 11 -0.23 0.24 19.14
CA PRO A 11 0.48 1.48 19.54
C PRO A 11 -0.05 2.77 18.88
N PHE A 12 -1.33 2.79 18.49
CA PHE A 12 -2.02 3.89 17.82
C PHE A 12 -2.06 5.19 18.65
N TYR A 13 -2.05 5.12 19.99
CA TYR A 13 -2.19 6.32 20.84
C TYR A 13 -0.99 6.65 21.76
N ASN A 14 -0.22 5.66 22.22
CA ASN A 14 0.68 5.88 23.38
C ASN A 14 2.12 6.30 23.05
N LYS A 15 2.46 6.44 21.78
CA LYS A 15 3.73 7.01 21.36
C LYS A 15 3.40 7.94 20.20
N GLY A 16 3.29 9.24 20.47
CA GLY A 16 3.11 10.24 19.43
C GLY A 16 3.98 9.90 18.22
N ILE A 17 3.43 10.08 17.01
CA ILE A 17 3.98 9.62 15.71
C ILE A 17 5.49 9.84 15.66
N SER A 18 6.25 8.87 16.16
CA SER A 18 7.69 8.89 16.03
C SER A 18 7.94 8.59 14.56
N PRO A 19 8.83 9.31 13.87
CA PRO A 19 9.20 9.01 12.50
C PRO A 19 10.00 7.70 12.47
N ARG A 20 9.35 6.58 12.78
CA ARG A 20 9.89 5.25 12.56
C ARG A 20 9.64 4.87 11.10
N GLN A 21 10.51 4.03 10.57
CA GLN A 21 10.26 3.36 9.31
C GLN A 21 8.92 2.63 9.39
N ARG A 22 8.04 2.91 8.42
CA ARG A 22 6.81 2.13 8.24
C ARG A 22 7.21 0.73 7.81
N ARG A 23 6.60 -0.27 8.43
CA ARG A 23 6.79 -1.66 8.03
C ARG A 23 5.99 -1.93 6.77
N VAL A 24 6.47 -2.89 5.99
CA VAL A 24 5.74 -3.37 4.81
C VAL A 24 5.28 -4.80 5.09
N PHE A 25 3.98 -4.99 5.00
CA PHE A 25 3.33 -6.28 5.16
C PHE A 25 3.03 -6.90 3.79
N VAL A 26 3.32 -8.19 3.65
CA VAL A 26 2.83 -8.99 2.53
C VAL A 26 1.52 -9.64 2.96
N LEU A 27 0.44 -9.19 2.36
CA LEU A 27 -0.86 -9.83 2.43
C LEU A 27 -1.00 -10.80 1.27
N ARG A 28 -1.82 -11.83 1.45
CA ARG A 28 -2.00 -12.87 0.44
C ARG A 28 -3.48 -13.13 0.22
N TRP A 29 -3.84 -13.19 -1.07
CA TRP A 29 -5.16 -13.52 -1.53
C TRP A 29 -5.10 -14.66 -2.55
N ASN A 30 -5.90 -15.69 -2.29
CA ASN A 30 -6.18 -16.73 -3.28
C ASN A 30 -7.69 -16.71 -3.56
N PRO A 31 -8.13 -16.19 -4.72
CA PRO A 31 -9.55 -16.07 -5.02
C PRO A 31 -10.29 -17.41 -5.09
N SER A 32 -9.59 -18.53 -5.28
CA SER A 32 -10.23 -19.85 -5.34
C SER A 32 -10.67 -20.39 -3.98
N ILE A 33 -10.20 -19.81 -2.88
CA ILE A 33 -10.51 -20.28 -1.51
C ILE A 33 -10.88 -19.14 -0.54
N SER A 34 -10.67 -17.89 -0.95
CA SER A 34 -11.02 -16.71 -0.16
C SER A 34 -12.51 -16.42 -0.24
N SER A 35 -13.07 -15.84 0.82
CA SER A 35 -14.44 -15.31 0.79
C SER A 35 -14.54 -14.08 -0.12
N PHE A 36 -13.48 -13.26 -0.18
CA PHE A 36 -13.33 -12.22 -1.20
C PHE A 36 -12.98 -12.89 -2.53
N SER A 37 -13.92 -12.84 -3.48
CA SER A 37 -13.87 -13.49 -4.78
C SER A 37 -13.29 -12.59 -5.87
N LEU A 38 -13.07 -13.14 -7.08
CA LEU A 38 -12.67 -12.33 -8.24
C LEU A 38 -13.74 -11.31 -8.62
N ASP A 39 -15.01 -11.64 -8.46
CA ASP A 39 -16.11 -10.72 -8.77
C ASP A 39 -16.12 -9.55 -7.77
N ASP A 40 -15.85 -9.82 -6.48
CA ASP A 40 -15.69 -8.77 -5.47
C ASP A 40 -14.50 -7.86 -5.80
N PHE A 41 -13.37 -8.43 -6.26
CA PHE A 41 -12.24 -7.64 -6.72
C PHE A 41 -12.58 -6.73 -7.91
N GLU A 42 -13.30 -7.25 -8.90
CA GLU A 42 -13.72 -6.45 -10.06
C GLU A 42 -14.71 -5.35 -9.66
N ASP A 43 -15.60 -5.65 -8.71
CA ASP A 43 -16.52 -4.68 -8.14
C ASP A 43 -15.79 -3.57 -7.38
N GLU A 44 -14.83 -3.90 -6.51
CA GLU A 44 -13.97 -2.93 -5.83
C GLU A 44 -13.17 -2.07 -6.82
N PHE A 45 -12.59 -2.71 -7.83
CA PHE A 45 -11.85 -2.01 -8.86
C PHE A 45 -12.74 -1.03 -9.64
N ALA A 46 -13.97 -1.44 -9.98
CA ALA A 46 -14.96 -0.58 -10.63
C ALA A 46 -15.39 0.61 -9.75
N GLN A 47 -15.53 0.39 -8.43
CA GLN A 47 -15.82 1.44 -7.45
C GLN A 47 -14.69 2.47 -7.38
N LEU A 48 -13.45 2.02 -7.25
CA LEU A 48 -12.26 2.87 -7.24
C LEU A 48 -12.14 3.71 -8.53
N GLN A 49 -12.48 3.13 -9.69
CA GLN A 49 -12.54 3.84 -10.96
C GLN A 49 -13.74 4.79 -11.11
N GLY A 50 -14.67 4.83 -10.16
CA GLY A 50 -15.89 5.64 -10.23
C GLY A 50 -16.91 5.13 -11.26
N THR A 51 -16.77 3.89 -11.72
CA THR A 51 -17.70 3.24 -12.66
C THR A 51 -18.82 2.47 -11.95
N LYS A 52 -18.68 2.28 -10.63
CA LYS A 52 -19.69 1.72 -9.72
C LYS A 52 -19.78 2.59 -8.44
N PRO A 53 -20.95 2.72 -7.79
CA PRO A 53 -21.06 3.42 -6.51
C PRO A 53 -20.27 2.72 -5.41
N PHE A 54 -19.64 3.48 -4.51
CA PHE A 54 -18.93 2.95 -3.35
C PHE A 54 -19.88 2.17 -2.41
N ASP A 55 -19.48 0.96 -2.05
CA ASP A 55 -20.10 0.15 -1.02
C ASP A 55 -19.54 0.59 0.34
N THR A 56 -20.35 1.33 1.10
CA THR A 56 -19.96 1.78 2.44
C THR A 56 -20.27 0.74 3.53
N GLU A 57 -20.97 -0.34 3.18
CA GLU A 57 -21.37 -1.40 4.12
C GLU A 57 -20.29 -2.48 4.22
N HIS A 58 -19.54 -2.71 3.14
CA HIS A 58 -18.49 -3.74 3.04
C HIS A 58 -17.12 -3.08 2.83
N PRO A 59 -16.44 -2.63 3.90
CA PRO A 59 -15.12 -2.03 3.74
C PRO A 59 -14.13 -3.07 3.19
N LEU A 60 -13.23 -2.64 2.29
CA LEU A 60 -12.11 -3.46 1.88
C LEU A 60 -11.12 -3.63 3.05
N ASP A 61 -11.27 -4.73 3.75
CA ASP A 61 -10.46 -5.12 4.88
C ASP A 61 -9.66 -6.39 4.61
N TRP A 62 -8.68 -6.69 5.45
CA TRP A 62 -7.96 -7.94 5.32
C TRP A 62 -7.51 -8.51 6.65
N SER A 63 -7.53 -9.83 6.74
CA SER A 63 -7.00 -10.54 7.92
C SER A 63 -5.47 -10.56 7.94
N VAL A 64 -4.90 -10.24 9.10
CA VAL A 64 -3.45 -10.13 9.31
C VAL A 64 -3.03 -11.05 10.44
N ARG A 65 -2.21 -12.07 10.15
CA ARG A 65 -1.75 -13.01 11.19
C ARG A 65 -0.85 -12.33 12.22
N ASN A 66 0.08 -11.50 11.78
CA ASN A 66 0.99 -10.76 12.66
C ASN A 66 0.39 -9.41 13.09
N TRP A 67 -0.92 -9.34 13.33
CA TRP A 67 -1.64 -8.09 13.62
C TRP A 67 -1.10 -7.29 14.81
N LYS A 68 -0.50 -7.95 15.81
CA LYS A 68 0.11 -7.28 16.99
C LYS A 68 1.28 -6.38 16.60
N GLU A 69 1.85 -6.63 15.43
CA GLU A 69 2.90 -5.83 14.83
C GLU A 69 2.34 -4.77 13.87
N VAL A 70 1.04 -4.65 13.64
CA VAL A 70 0.55 -3.55 12.78
C VAL A 70 0.51 -2.27 13.59
N MET A 71 0.99 -1.16 13.02
CA MET A 71 0.64 0.17 13.53
C MET A 71 -0.01 1.00 12.44
N HIS A 72 -0.66 2.10 12.85
CA HIS A 72 -1.26 3.06 11.95
C HIS A 72 -0.33 3.41 10.79
N ARG A 73 -0.88 3.35 9.57
CA ARG A 73 -0.20 3.70 8.33
C ARG A 73 1.01 2.83 7.99
N ASP A 74 1.23 1.69 8.66
CA ASP A 74 2.11 0.66 8.11
C ASP A 74 1.59 0.26 6.72
N LEU A 75 2.52 -0.02 5.82
CA LEU A 75 2.22 -0.29 4.42
C LEU A 75 1.92 -1.76 4.22
N PHE A 76 1.17 -2.05 3.17
CA PHE A 76 0.98 -3.42 2.71
C PHE A 76 1.03 -3.52 1.19
N VAL A 77 1.33 -4.73 0.72
CA VAL A 77 1.09 -5.16 -0.66
C VAL A 77 0.28 -6.44 -0.63
N MET A 78 -0.69 -6.54 -1.52
CA MET A 78 -1.54 -7.72 -1.68
C MET A 78 -1.01 -8.59 -2.81
N MET A 79 -0.50 -9.77 -2.46
CA MET A 79 -0.10 -10.80 -3.41
C MET A 79 -1.30 -11.68 -3.78
N MET A 80 -1.68 -11.69 -5.06
CA MET A 80 -2.51 -12.76 -5.62
C MET A 80 -1.66 -14.03 -5.77
N VAL A 81 -2.13 -15.14 -5.20
CA VAL A 81 -1.44 -16.43 -5.21
C VAL A 81 -2.38 -17.57 -5.59
N GLY A 82 -1.82 -18.71 -6.01
CA GLY A 82 -2.58 -19.91 -6.37
C GLY A 82 -3.32 -19.80 -7.70
N GLN A 83 -3.02 -18.78 -8.51
CA GLN A 83 -3.65 -18.53 -9.81
C GLN A 83 -2.67 -18.76 -10.96
N LYS A 84 -3.17 -18.75 -12.19
CA LYS A 84 -2.32 -18.78 -13.39
C LYS A 84 -1.39 -17.56 -13.47
N HIS A 85 -1.91 -16.39 -13.07
CA HIS A 85 -1.18 -15.14 -13.01
C HIS A 85 -1.07 -14.74 -11.52
N ASN A 86 0.15 -14.81 -10.98
CA ASN A 86 0.43 -14.43 -9.59
C ASN A 86 1.26 -13.15 -9.57
N GLY A 87 1.10 -12.32 -8.54
CA GLY A 87 1.79 -11.04 -8.41
C GLY A 87 1.13 -10.12 -7.41
N ILE A 88 1.73 -8.96 -7.18
CA ILE A 88 1.06 -7.89 -6.43
C ILE A 88 -0.09 -7.38 -7.30
N ILE A 89 -1.26 -7.17 -6.71
CA ILE A 89 -2.45 -6.67 -7.39
C ILE A 89 -2.96 -5.36 -6.82
N TRP A 90 -2.67 -5.07 -5.55
CA TRP A 90 -2.90 -3.77 -4.95
C TRP A 90 -1.97 -3.54 -3.78
N GLY A 91 -1.85 -2.29 -3.36
CA GLY A 91 -1.05 -1.91 -2.19
C GLY A 91 -1.53 -0.59 -1.62
N GLY A 92 -1.13 -0.33 -0.38
CA GLY A 92 -1.64 0.80 0.36
C GLY A 92 -1.18 0.83 1.80
N PHE A 93 -2.04 1.33 2.69
CA PHE A 93 -1.76 1.39 4.13
C PHE A 93 -2.92 0.87 4.97
N PHE A 94 -2.60 0.36 6.16
CA PHE A 94 -3.62 -0.01 7.13
C PHE A 94 -4.26 1.25 7.73
N ASP A 95 -5.58 1.29 7.70
CA ASP A 95 -6.40 2.31 8.33
C ASP A 95 -7.21 1.74 9.50
N GLY A 96 -7.38 2.57 10.53
CA GLY A 96 -8.16 2.21 11.72
C GLY A 96 -7.53 1.16 12.64
N TYR A 97 -8.34 0.74 13.62
CA TYR A 97 -7.97 -0.21 14.66
C TYR A 97 -8.18 -1.66 14.21
N PRO A 98 -7.42 -2.62 14.77
CA PRO A 98 -7.73 -4.03 14.59
C PRO A 98 -9.13 -4.35 15.14
N TYR A 99 -9.86 -5.18 14.40
CA TYR A 99 -11.15 -5.72 14.86
C TYR A 99 -11.30 -7.20 14.51
N GLN A 100 -12.27 -7.85 15.14
CA GLN A 100 -12.68 -9.22 14.83
C GLN A 100 -14.15 -9.21 14.45
N TYR A 101 -14.48 -9.95 13.39
CA TYR A 101 -15.86 -10.34 13.12
C TYR A 101 -16.32 -11.39 14.14
N GLU A 102 -17.62 -11.47 14.33
CA GLU A 102 -18.28 -12.55 15.06
C GLU A 102 -18.76 -13.65 14.10
N ASP A 103 -18.93 -14.87 14.59
CA ASP A 103 -19.62 -15.95 13.88
C ASP A 103 -21.14 -15.88 14.09
N GLU A 104 -21.88 -16.81 13.47
CA GLU A 104 -23.34 -16.92 13.57
C GLU A 104 -23.87 -17.09 15.01
N ASN A 105 -23.00 -17.47 15.94
CA ASN A 105 -23.32 -17.65 17.35
C ASN A 105 -22.83 -16.47 18.22
N GLY A 106 -22.31 -15.40 17.60
CA GLY A 106 -21.77 -14.23 18.29
C GLY A 106 -20.37 -14.45 18.88
N ASN A 107 -19.65 -15.51 18.51
CA ASN A 107 -18.29 -15.72 19.00
C ASN A 107 -17.27 -15.02 18.10
N PRO A 108 -16.24 -14.37 18.65
CA PRO A 108 -15.22 -13.72 17.85
C PRO A 108 -14.44 -14.72 16.99
N LEU A 109 -14.32 -14.43 15.70
CA LEU A 109 -13.44 -15.17 14.78
C LEU A 109 -12.00 -15.09 15.25
N LYS A 110 -11.21 -16.15 15.00
CA LYS A 110 -9.77 -16.15 15.33
C LYS A 110 -8.96 -15.13 14.52
N SER A 111 -9.45 -14.75 13.35
CA SER A 111 -8.80 -13.79 12.46
C SER A 111 -9.00 -12.37 12.96
N VAL A 112 -7.97 -11.54 12.83
CA VAL A 112 -8.00 -10.10 13.14
C VAL A 112 -7.85 -9.33 11.86
N PHE A 113 -8.73 -8.37 11.63
CA PHE A 113 -8.89 -7.61 10.41
C PHE A 113 -8.47 -6.15 10.62
N PHE A 114 -8.03 -5.53 9.53
CA PHE A 114 -7.78 -4.10 9.43
C PHE A 114 -8.41 -3.58 8.16
N LYS A 115 -8.98 -2.38 8.21
CA LYS A 115 -9.36 -1.67 7.00
C LYS A 115 -8.10 -1.33 6.21
N THR A 116 -8.23 -1.35 4.90
CA THR A 116 -7.15 -1.01 3.99
C THR A 116 -7.53 0.21 3.17
N ASP A 117 -6.60 1.17 3.10
CA ASP A 117 -6.69 2.29 2.17
C ASP A 117 -5.81 1.94 0.96
N VAL A 118 -6.43 1.84 -0.21
CA VAL A 118 -5.78 1.34 -1.43
C VAL A 118 -5.11 2.50 -2.13
N MET A 119 -3.80 2.46 -2.34
CA MET A 119 -3.06 3.48 -3.11
C MET A 119 -3.01 3.20 -4.61
N TYR A 120 -2.99 1.92 -4.98
CA TYR A 120 -3.04 1.46 -6.36
C TYR A 120 -3.63 0.07 -6.41
N MET A 121 -4.33 -0.25 -7.49
CA MET A 121 -4.88 -1.58 -7.77
C MET A 121 -4.80 -1.86 -9.28
N HIS A 122 -4.57 -3.11 -9.70
CA HIS A 122 -4.53 -3.47 -11.11
C HIS A 122 -4.88 -4.94 -11.37
N ARG A 123 -5.30 -5.22 -12.61
CA ARG A 123 -5.56 -6.58 -13.08
C ARG A 123 -4.27 -7.26 -13.51
N ILE A 124 -3.74 -8.17 -12.68
CA ILE A 124 -2.44 -8.82 -12.94
C ILE A 124 -2.41 -9.63 -14.24
N ASP A 125 -3.54 -10.24 -14.62
CA ASP A 125 -3.67 -11.02 -15.87
C ASP A 125 -3.62 -10.13 -17.13
N LYS A 126 -3.94 -8.83 -17.01
CA LYS A 126 -3.88 -7.86 -18.10
C LYS A 126 -2.57 -7.10 -18.16
N THR A 127 -2.03 -6.70 -17.01
CA THR A 127 -0.86 -5.81 -16.97
C THR A 127 0.45 -6.58 -16.84
N ASN A 128 0.48 -7.66 -16.04
CA ASN A 128 1.68 -8.43 -15.69
C ASN A 128 2.87 -7.59 -15.16
N ILE A 129 2.61 -6.34 -14.74
CA ILE A 129 3.68 -5.37 -14.37
C ILE A 129 4.34 -5.72 -13.04
N LEU A 130 3.58 -6.22 -12.07
CA LEU A 130 4.07 -6.63 -10.74
C LEU A 130 3.98 -8.16 -10.54
N SER A 131 4.35 -8.93 -11.57
CA SER A 131 4.26 -10.40 -11.53
C SER A 131 5.19 -11.02 -10.50
N ALA A 132 4.81 -12.18 -9.98
CA ALA A 132 5.63 -12.95 -9.05
C ALA A 132 7.01 -13.29 -9.64
N GLU A 133 7.11 -13.56 -10.94
CA GLU A 133 8.39 -13.79 -11.62
C GLU A 133 9.33 -12.58 -11.53
N LYS A 134 8.81 -11.38 -11.83
CA LYS A 134 9.58 -10.13 -11.72
C LYS A 134 9.98 -9.85 -10.27
N LEU A 135 9.06 -10.06 -9.32
CA LEU A 135 9.31 -9.89 -7.89
C LEU A 135 10.39 -10.84 -7.37
N THR A 136 10.31 -12.13 -7.70
CA THR A 136 11.33 -13.12 -7.32
C THR A 136 12.69 -12.80 -7.93
N LYS A 137 12.73 -12.25 -9.14
CA LYS A 137 13.98 -11.80 -9.78
C LYS A 137 14.57 -10.57 -9.08
N ALA A 138 13.74 -9.60 -8.72
CA ALA A 138 14.18 -8.35 -8.09
C ALA A 138 14.52 -8.52 -6.60
N ILE A 139 13.81 -9.42 -5.91
CA ILE A 139 13.85 -9.62 -4.46
C ILE A 139 13.78 -11.13 -4.16
N PRO A 140 14.85 -11.88 -4.46
CA PRO A 140 14.88 -13.33 -4.32
C PRO A 140 14.82 -13.81 -2.86
N GLU A 141 15.04 -12.93 -1.89
CA GLU A 141 15.02 -13.25 -0.46
C GLU A 141 13.60 -13.44 0.10
N VAL A 142 12.57 -13.04 -0.65
CA VAL A 142 11.17 -13.11 -0.22
C VAL A 142 10.47 -14.26 -0.96
N ASP A 143 9.85 -15.15 -0.19
CA ASP A 143 8.93 -16.15 -0.76
C ASP A 143 7.57 -15.50 -1.05
N TRP A 144 7.45 -14.94 -2.25
CA TRP A 144 6.25 -14.22 -2.68
C TRP A 144 5.01 -15.12 -2.79
N LEU A 145 5.18 -16.42 -3.03
CA LEU A 145 4.08 -17.33 -3.38
C LEU A 145 3.59 -18.17 -2.20
N HIS A 146 4.40 -18.35 -1.15
CA HIS A 146 4.03 -19.11 0.04
C HIS A 146 4.14 -18.26 1.30
N GLY A 147 3.66 -18.79 2.43
CA GLY A 147 3.63 -18.06 3.71
C GLY A 147 2.21 -17.69 4.12
N HIS A 148 2.07 -16.93 5.20
CA HIS A 148 0.77 -16.47 5.70
C HIS A 148 0.51 -15.01 5.37
N SER A 149 -0.76 -14.61 5.36
CA SER A 149 -1.13 -13.20 5.22
C SER A 149 -0.67 -12.39 6.45
N GLY A 150 0.07 -11.30 6.22
CA GLY A 150 0.63 -10.46 7.28
C GLY A 150 2.09 -10.74 7.61
N GLU A 151 2.87 -11.32 6.69
CA GLU A 151 4.32 -11.39 6.85
C GLU A 151 4.96 -10.01 6.74
N ILE A 152 5.99 -9.77 7.54
CA ILE A 152 6.67 -8.47 7.59
C ILE A 152 7.97 -8.59 6.81
N LEU A 153 8.17 -7.71 5.83
CA LEU A 153 9.44 -7.64 5.11
C LEU A 153 10.55 -7.13 6.02
N SER A 154 11.76 -7.66 5.81
CA SER A 154 12.96 -7.01 6.35
C SER A 154 13.10 -5.60 5.78
N VAL A 155 13.81 -4.72 6.49
CA VAL A 155 14.08 -3.35 6.02
C VAL A 155 14.67 -3.36 4.61
N GLU A 156 15.65 -4.23 4.36
CA GLU A 156 16.29 -4.35 3.05
C GLU A 156 15.32 -4.80 1.95
N CYS A 157 14.47 -5.79 2.23
CA CYS A 157 13.47 -6.26 1.27
C CYS A 157 12.39 -5.20 0.99
N ALA A 158 11.98 -4.45 2.02
CA ALA A 158 11.06 -3.33 1.87
C ALA A 158 11.66 -2.21 1.00
N GLU A 159 12.95 -1.90 1.16
CA GLU A 159 13.64 -0.92 0.30
C GLU A 159 13.71 -1.40 -1.16
N LYS A 160 14.08 -2.66 -1.39
CA LYS A 160 14.08 -3.26 -2.74
C LYS A 160 12.70 -3.23 -3.36
N LEU A 161 11.65 -3.51 -2.58
CA LEU A 161 10.26 -3.46 -3.03
C LEU A 161 9.83 -2.05 -3.41
N GLY A 162 10.15 -1.04 -2.59
CA GLY A 162 9.84 0.35 -2.91
C GLY A 162 10.46 0.80 -4.24
N LEU A 163 11.72 0.44 -4.47
CA LEU A 163 12.42 0.72 -5.73
C LEU A 163 11.80 -0.02 -6.92
N PHE A 164 11.50 -1.31 -6.76
CA PHE A 164 10.85 -2.12 -7.79
C PHE A 164 9.49 -1.55 -8.19
N LEU A 165 8.64 -1.22 -7.21
CA LEU A 165 7.32 -0.64 -7.45
C LEU A 165 7.43 0.68 -8.22
N VAL A 166 8.39 1.54 -7.87
CA VAL A 166 8.58 2.81 -8.60
C VAL A 166 9.06 2.57 -10.03
N ASP A 167 9.99 1.65 -10.23
CA ASP A 167 10.53 1.38 -11.57
C ASP A 167 9.45 0.85 -12.52
N GLU A 168 8.63 -0.09 -12.04
CA GLU A 168 7.55 -0.70 -12.81
C GLU A 168 6.38 0.27 -13.02
N LEU A 169 6.03 1.09 -12.01
CA LEU A 169 4.83 1.93 -12.08
C LEU A 169 5.09 3.32 -12.67
N LYS A 170 6.32 3.88 -12.66
CA LYS A 170 6.58 5.27 -13.10
C LYS A 170 6.12 5.60 -14.51
N ASN A 171 6.14 4.61 -15.41
CA ASN A 171 5.76 4.79 -16.81
C ASN A 171 4.37 4.21 -17.14
N VAL A 172 3.65 3.68 -16.16
CA VAL A 172 2.31 3.10 -16.35
C VAL A 172 1.28 4.17 -16.08
N ASP A 173 0.42 4.50 -17.05
CA ASP A 173 -0.66 5.45 -16.82
C ASP A 173 -1.93 4.76 -16.33
N SER A 174 -2.77 5.51 -15.60
CA SER A 174 -4.09 5.03 -15.23
C SER A 174 -4.84 4.61 -16.50
N SER A 175 -5.45 3.43 -16.45
CA SER A 175 -6.19 2.88 -17.58
C SER A 175 -7.33 2.03 -17.06
N GLU A 176 -8.09 1.44 -17.98
CA GLU A 176 -9.13 0.46 -17.62
C GLU A 176 -8.58 -0.70 -16.77
N ASN A 177 -7.27 -0.98 -16.75
CA ASN A 177 -6.67 -2.12 -16.04
C ASN A 177 -5.78 -1.74 -14.84
N ILE A 178 -5.62 -0.45 -14.54
CA ILE A 178 -4.86 0.03 -13.37
C ILE A 178 -5.41 1.35 -12.83
N TYR A 179 -5.53 1.39 -11.52
CA TYR A 179 -6.02 2.49 -10.71
C TYR A 179 -4.95 3.04 -9.76
N PHE A 180 -5.02 4.34 -9.46
CA PHE A 180 -4.22 5.05 -8.46
C PHE A 180 -5.11 6.04 -7.66
N ASP A 181 -4.95 6.06 -6.34
CA ASP A 181 -5.87 6.62 -5.31
C ASP A 181 -5.93 8.15 -5.16
N SER A 182 -5.40 8.94 -6.10
CA SER A 182 -5.78 10.35 -6.06
C SER A 182 -5.77 11.05 -7.40
N TYR A 183 -6.84 11.84 -7.50
CA TYR A 183 -7.18 13.01 -8.29
C TYR A 183 -6.04 13.88 -8.88
N ASN A 184 -4.78 13.71 -8.48
CA ASN A 184 -3.62 14.43 -9.03
C ASN A 184 -2.37 13.53 -9.18
N GLN A 185 -2.49 12.45 -9.95
CA GLN A 185 -1.39 11.70 -10.58
C GLN A 185 -0.56 10.77 -9.66
N LYS A 186 -0.43 9.52 -10.12
CA LYS A 186 0.59 8.48 -9.88
C LYS A 186 1.88 8.91 -9.16
N LYS A 187 2.43 10.08 -9.48
CA LYS A 187 3.63 10.66 -8.83
C LYS A 187 3.55 10.70 -7.30
N TYR A 188 2.37 10.98 -6.71
CA TYR A 188 2.23 11.00 -5.25
C TYR A 188 2.27 9.61 -4.64
N VAL A 189 1.60 8.64 -5.28
CA VAL A 189 1.66 7.23 -4.88
C VAL A 189 3.10 6.74 -4.87
N LEU A 190 3.87 7.04 -5.92
CA LEU A 190 5.28 6.65 -6.01
C LEU A 190 6.16 7.39 -4.98
N ALA A 191 5.89 8.68 -4.74
CA ALA A 191 6.62 9.45 -3.74
C ALA A 191 6.37 8.93 -2.32
N ASP A 192 5.13 8.53 -2.01
CA ASP A 192 4.76 7.92 -0.73
C ASP A 192 5.41 6.55 -0.57
N ILE A 193 5.34 5.68 -1.58
CA ILE A 193 6.03 4.39 -1.60
C ILE A 193 7.52 4.57 -1.27
N LEU A 194 8.22 5.48 -1.97
CA LEU A 194 9.65 5.74 -1.71
C LEU A 194 9.91 6.32 -0.32
N THR A 195 9.10 7.29 0.10
CA THR A 195 9.32 8.02 1.36
C THR A 195 9.12 7.12 2.57
N PHE A 196 8.17 6.19 2.48
CA PHE A 196 7.77 5.33 3.58
C PHE A 196 8.50 3.99 3.60
N MET A 197 8.79 3.40 2.43
CA MET A 197 9.53 2.14 2.35
C MET A 197 11.05 2.33 2.47
N CYS A 198 11.58 3.52 2.11
CA CYS A 198 13.03 3.73 2.01
C CYS A 198 13.53 4.94 2.84
N PRO A 199 13.44 4.93 4.18
CA PRO A 199 13.94 6.02 5.01
C PRO A 199 15.47 6.15 5.01
N GLU A 200 16.23 5.06 4.83
CA GLU A 200 17.69 5.15 4.64
C GLU A 200 18.04 5.63 3.23
N LEU A 201 17.21 5.35 2.22
CA LEU A 201 17.30 6.02 0.92
C LEU A 201 17.04 7.52 1.07
N LYS A 202 16.01 7.94 1.82
CA LYS A 202 15.78 9.35 2.13
C LYS A 202 17.00 10.00 2.78
N LYS A 203 17.62 9.34 3.77
CA LYS A 203 18.87 9.81 4.39
C LYS A 203 20.03 9.86 3.39
N ARG A 204 20.21 8.84 2.55
CA ARG A 204 21.24 8.80 1.48
C ARG A 204 21.02 9.91 0.44
N LEU A 205 19.79 10.12 -0.02
CA LEU A 205 19.41 11.17 -0.97
C LEU A 205 19.63 12.58 -0.38
N LEU A 206 19.33 12.76 0.91
CA LEU A 206 19.63 13.98 1.67
C LEU A 206 21.15 14.20 1.78
N SER A 207 21.93 13.17 2.11
CA SER A 207 23.39 13.28 2.23
C SER A 207 24.07 13.53 0.88
N MET A 208 23.50 13.01 -0.21
CA MET A 208 23.95 13.24 -1.58
C MET A 208 23.48 14.59 -2.14
N ARG A 209 22.74 15.40 -1.37
CA ARG A 209 22.08 16.65 -1.81
C ARG A 209 21.20 16.49 -3.05
N LYS A 210 20.73 15.26 -3.33
CA LYS A 210 19.82 14.99 -4.45
C LYS A 210 18.38 15.41 -4.11
N ILE A 211 18.06 15.54 -2.82
CA ILE A 211 16.84 16.15 -2.27
C ILE A 211 17.20 17.09 -1.09
N ASP A 212 16.40 18.11 -0.81
CA ASP A 212 16.62 19.07 0.31
C ASP A 212 15.56 18.89 1.42
N ASN A 213 16.01 18.97 2.68
CA ASN A 213 15.19 18.99 3.89
C ASN A 213 14.11 20.08 3.88
N LYS A 214 14.33 21.23 3.23
CA LYS A 214 13.32 22.29 3.08
C LYS A 214 12.19 21.85 2.15
N ARG A 215 12.50 21.13 1.07
CA ARG A 215 11.51 20.56 0.13
C ARG A 215 10.70 19.44 0.78
N LEU A 216 11.34 18.57 1.57
CA LEU A 216 10.65 17.50 2.31
C LEU A 216 9.77 18.04 3.44
N ARG A 217 10.22 19.08 4.17
CA ARG A 217 9.37 19.79 5.13
C ARG A 217 8.18 20.47 4.45
N ASN A 218 8.36 21.01 3.26
CA ASN A 218 7.24 21.55 2.49
C ASN A 218 6.28 20.45 2.03
N VAL A 219 6.74 19.27 1.59
CA VAL A 219 5.87 18.13 1.24
C VAL A 219 5.13 17.57 2.46
N HIS A 220 5.83 17.39 3.59
CA HIS A 220 5.22 16.91 4.83
C HIS A 220 4.24 17.92 5.44
N ASN A 221 4.59 19.21 5.46
CA ASN A 221 3.69 20.28 5.90
C ASN A 221 2.59 20.58 4.87
N LEU A 222 2.78 20.30 3.57
CA LEU A 222 1.71 20.32 2.58
C LEU A 222 0.75 19.17 2.82
N MET A 223 1.21 17.93 3.02
CA MET A 223 0.33 16.79 3.33
C MET A 223 -0.51 17.05 4.59
N VAL A 224 0.10 17.66 5.62
CA VAL A 224 -0.61 18.07 6.85
C VAL A 224 -1.53 19.28 6.62
N LYS A 225 -1.23 20.19 5.67
CA LYS A 225 -2.12 21.32 5.31
C LYS A 225 -3.22 20.96 4.29
N ILE A 226 -3.03 19.91 3.50
CA ILE A 226 -3.98 19.42 2.51
C ILE A 226 -5.23 18.84 3.19
N GLU A 227 -5.12 18.42 4.46
CA GLU A 227 -6.27 18.07 5.29
C GLU A 227 -7.11 19.30 5.71
N ASP A 228 -6.58 20.53 5.63
CA ASP A 228 -7.22 21.72 6.22
C ASP A 228 -7.65 22.82 5.22
N GLU A 229 -7.00 23.05 4.07
CA GLU A 229 -7.43 24.14 3.15
C GLU A 229 -7.22 23.86 1.64
N GLU A 230 -8.36 23.85 0.94
CA GLU A 230 -8.63 24.07 -0.50
C GLU A 230 -7.67 23.58 -1.59
N TYR A 231 -8.28 22.74 -2.43
CA TYR A 231 -7.80 21.87 -3.49
C TYR A 231 -7.34 22.57 -4.79
N GLU A 232 -7.03 23.86 -4.81
CA GLU A 232 -6.88 24.63 -6.07
C GLU A 232 -5.46 25.08 -6.45
N LYS A 233 -4.41 24.75 -5.68
CA LYS A 233 -3.02 25.20 -5.97
C LYS A 233 -2.03 24.11 -6.39
N TRP A 234 -2.51 23.04 -7.02
CA TRP A 234 -1.78 21.78 -7.24
C TRP A 234 -0.74 21.72 -8.37
N THR A 235 -0.42 22.83 -9.05
CA THR A 235 0.53 22.84 -10.18
C THR A 235 2.01 22.98 -9.80
N GLN A 236 2.39 23.17 -8.53
CA GLN A 236 3.78 23.51 -8.16
C GLN A 236 4.66 22.35 -7.64
N ILE A 237 4.12 21.14 -7.47
CA ILE A 237 4.89 20.01 -6.91
C ILE A 237 5.77 19.32 -7.97
N GLU A 238 5.45 19.48 -9.26
CA GLU A 238 6.24 18.93 -10.38
C GLU A 238 7.68 19.47 -10.42
N ASP A 239 7.93 20.67 -9.88
CA ASP A 239 9.24 21.32 -9.93
C ASP A 239 10.25 20.81 -8.89
N HIS A 240 9.84 19.98 -7.92
CA HIS A 240 10.69 19.65 -6.77
C HIS A 240 11.22 18.23 -6.71
N LEU A 241 10.50 17.27 -7.31
CA LEU A 241 10.94 15.89 -7.50
C LEU A 241 10.84 15.56 -8.99
N SER A 242 11.76 16.10 -9.80
CA SER A 242 11.87 15.64 -11.19
C SER A 242 12.23 14.16 -11.18
N LEU A 243 11.26 13.31 -11.55
CA LEU A 243 11.41 11.87 -11.75
C LEU A 243 12.58 11.53 -12.69
N THR A 244 12.95 12.46 -13.58
CA THR A 244 14.14 12.39 -14.44
C THR A 244 15.45 12.23 -13.66
N LYS A 245 15.57 12.84 -12.46
CA LYS A 245 16.79 12.73 -11.65
C LYS A 245 16.91 11.44 -10.86
N LEU A 246 15.82 10.71 -10.62
CA LEU A 246 15.82 9.43 -9.90
C LEU A 246 16.53 8.32 -10.71
N ASN A 247 16.40 8.34 -12.04
CA ASN A 247 17.12 7.41 -12.93
C ASN A 247 18.65 7.58 -12.82
N ASP A 248 19.16 8.81 -12.65
CA ASP A 248 20.60 9.10 -12.48
C ASP A 248 21.13 8.78 -11.06
N ILE A 249 20.28 8.31 -10.14
CA ILE A 249 20.66 7.89 -8.78
C ILE A 249 20.71 6.37 -8.63
N LEU A 250 20.01 5.66 -9.51
CA LEU A 250 19.84 4.21 -9.45
C LEU A 250 20.77 3.46 -10.42
N MET A 251 21.59 4.17 -11.20
CA MET A 251 22.80 3.66 -11.88
C MET A 251 24.05 4.03 -11.09
#